data_AF-A0A9X2XX07-F1
#
_entry.id   AF-A0A9X2XX07-F1
#
_cell.length_a   1.000
_cell.length_b   1.000
_cell.length_c   1.000
_cell.angle_alpha   90.00
_cell.angle_beta   90.00
_cell.angle_gamma   90.00
#
_symmetry.space_group_name_H-M   'P 1'
#
loop_
_entity.id
_entity.type
_entity.pdbx_description
1 polymer ?
#
loop_
_entity_poly.entity_id
_entity_poly.type
_entity_poly.pdbx_seq_one_letter_code
_entity_poly.pdbx_strand_id
1 'polypeptide(L)'
;MKREKLFLITDSSFLGRKLKEFEWEFIDAKLIDGFYRNKEGNLAGASISMVEAVQNAIQYLNVTVEEAVSMATLRVAKAIKMDHNLGAIKVGYPASFIKFSNDFKQYETMIF
;
A
#
# COMPACT_ATOMS: atom_id res chain seq x y z
N MET A 1 -15.82 1.45 13.53
CA MET A 1 -14.83 1.65 12.45
C MET A 1 -15.33 2.75 11.52
N LYS A 2 -14.49 3.72 11.10
CA LYS A 2 -14.88 4.75 10.12
C LYS A 2 -14.94 4.13 8.71
N ARG A 3 -16.00 3.34 8.42
CA ARG A 3 -16.24 2.52 7.20
C ARG A 3 -15.58 3.06 5.92
N GLU A 4 -16.29 3.90 5.18
CA GLU A 4 -15.87 4.46 3.88
C GLU A 4 -14.71 5.47 3.95
N LYS A 5 -14.19 5.77 5.15
CA LYS A 5 -13.15 6.78 5.35
C LYS A 5 -11.79 6.17 5.71
N LEU A 6 -11.69 4.85 5.79
CA LEU A 6 -10.43 4.14 5.99
C LEU A 6 -9.85 3.72 4.64
N PHE A 7 -8.63 4.15 4.35
CA PHE A 7 -7.88 3.78 3.16
C PHE A 7 -6.46 3.38 3.53
N LEU A 8 -5.82 2.59 2.67
CA LEU A 8 -4.49 2.03 2.90
C LEU A 8 -3.41 2.93 2.27
N ILE A 9 -2.33 3.14 3.01
CA ILE A 9 -1.06 3.66 2.51
C ILE A 9 0.04 2.69 2.94
N THR A 10 1.16 2.66 2.22
CA THR A 10 2.33 1.88 2.66
C THR A 10 3.17 2.65 3.67
N ASP A 11 3.35 3.96 3.44
CA ASP A 11 4.37 4.78 4.12
C ASP A 11 5.76 4.09 4.12
N SER A 12 6.08 3.41 3.01
CA SER A 12 7.29 2.59 2.91
C SER A 12 8.50 3.41 2.50
N SER A 13 9.57 3.31 3.30
CA SER A 13 10.86 3.96 3.02
C SER A 13 11.64 3.18 1.97
N PHE A 14 11.73 1.86 2.12
CA PHE A 14 12.42 0.97 1.18
C PHE A 14 11.66 -0.34 1.03
N LEU A 15 11.18 -0.61 -0.18
CA LEU A 15 10.45 -1.84 -0.50
C LEU A 15 11.30 -2.82 -1.32
N GLY A 16 11.78 -2.38 -2.49
CA GLY A 16 12.51 -3.22 -3.45
C GLY A 16 13.94 -3.52 -3.00
N ARG A 17 14.87 -2.59 -3.25
CA ARG A 17 16.23 -2.69 -2.70
C ARG A 17 16.19 -2.26 -1.22
N LYS A 18 15.77 -3.18 -0.34
CA LYS A 18 15.83 -2.97 1.10
C LYS A 18 17.26 -2.64 1.51
N LEU A 19 17.48 -1.39 1.92
CA LEU A 19 18.77 -0.95 2.44
C LEU A 19 18.90 -1.44 3.88
N LYS A 20 20.08 -1.92 4.26
CA LYS A 20 20.35 -2.26 5.68
C LYS A 20 20.39 -1.01 6.54
N GLU A 21 20.90 0.08 6.00
CA GLU A 21 21.06 1.36 6.65
C GLU A 21 21.03 2.46 5.59
N PHE A 22 20.44 3.60 5.93
CA PHE A 22 20.35 4.81 5.12
C PHE A 22 20.47 6.01 6.05
N GLU A 23 21.28 6.99 5.66
CA GLU A 23 21.43 8.24 6.37
C GLU A 23 21.58 9.38 5.37
N TRP A 24 20.68 10.36 5.42
CA TRP A 24 20.74 11.59 4.63
C TRP A 24 20.10 12.76 5.38
N GLU A 25 20.91 13.75 5.73
CA GLU A 25 20.54 14.94 6.51
C GLU A 25 19.69 14.60 7.75
N PHE A 26 18.36 14.75 7.66
CA PHE A 26 17.41 14.54 8.75
C PHE A 26 16.71 13.19 8.70
N ILE A 27 17.10 12.32 7.77
CA ILE A 27 16.52 11.00 7.57
C ILE A 27 17.57 9.95 7.88
N ASP A 28 17.33 9.17 8.91
CA ASP A 28 18.13 8.01 9.25
C ASP A 28 17.23 6.79 9.46
N ALA A 29 17.61 5.66 8.86
CA ALA A 29 16.81 4.45 8.88
C ALA A 29 17.70 3.21 8.80
N LYS A 30 17.55 2.32 9.77
CA LYS A 30 18.25 1.03 9.84
C LYS A 30 17.24 -0.10 9.89
N LEU A 31 17.45 -1.14 9.08
CA LEU A 31 16.58 -2.31 9.05
C LEU A 31 16.96 -3.25 10.21
N ILE A 32 16.10 -3.31 11.22
CA ILE A 32 16.27 -4.12 12.44
C ILE A 32 15.02 -4.98 12.60
N ASP A 33 15.19 -6.30 12.61
CA ASP A 33 14.10 -7.28 12.75
C ASP A 33 12.93 -7.09 11.76
N GLY A 34 13.24 -6.64 10.55
CA GLY A 34 12.24 -6.40 9.49
C GLY A 34 11.61 -5.00 9.50
N PHE A 35 11.93 -4.17 10.49
CA PHE A 35 11.41 -2.81 10.64
C PHE A 35 12.51 -1.76 10.40
N TYR A 36 12.17 -0.66 9.73
CA TYR A 36 13.06 0.49 9.67
C TYR A 36 12.96 1.27 10.98
N ARG A 37 14.11 1.54 11.60
CA ARG A 37 14.22 2.34 12.82
C ARG A 37 15.26 3.43 12.69
N ASN A 38 14.99 4.59 13.27
CA ASN A 38 15.97 5.67 13.38
C ASN A 38 16.95 5.40 14.55
N LYS A 39 17.93 6.28 14.76
CA LYS A 39 18.99 6.24 15.78
C LYS A 39 18.44 6.29 17.20
N GLU A 40 17.26 6.87 17.37
CA GLU A 40 16.52 6.91 18.65
C GLU A 40 15.71 5.61 18.89
N GLY A 41 15.64 4.72 17.89
CA GLY A 41 14.91 3.46 17.95
C GLY A 41 13.43 3.54 17.50
N ASN A 42 12.97 4.72 17.07
CA ASN A 42 11.60 4.94 16.58
C ASN A 42 11.41 4.36 15.18
N LEU A 43 10.18 4.01 14.80
CA LEU A 43 9.87 3.54 13.44
C LEU A 43 10.16 4.64 12.41
N ALA A 44 10.90 4.28 11.36
CA ALA A 44 11.33 5.17 10.28
C ALA A 44 10.72 4.73 8.94
N GLY A 45 9.38 4.66 8.92
CA GLY A 45 8.58 4.17 7.81
C GLY A 45 8.46 2.64 7.75
N ALA A 46 7.61 2.16 6.86
CA ALA A 46 7.34 0.74 6.65
C ALA A 46 8.29 0.10 5.62
N SER A 47 8.14 -1.22 5.43
CA SER A 47 8.87 -1.99 4.41
C SER A 47 7.95 -2.92 3.61
N ILE A 48 6.67 -2.52 3.45
CA ILE A 48 5.60 -3.29 2.80
C ILE A 48 5.14 -2.68 1.46
N SER A 49 4.65 -3.52 0.57
CA SER A 49 3.99 -3.16 -0.68
C SER A 49 2.50 -2.88 -0.46
N MET A 50 1.85 -2.28 -1.46
CA MET A 50 0.39 -2.14 -1.45
C MET A 50 -0.33 -3.49 -1.49
N VAL A 51 0.24 -4.50 -2.16
CA VAL A 51 -0.33 -5.87 -2.19
C VAL A 51 -0.28 -6.49 -0.80
N GLU A 52 0.86 -6.37 -0.10
CA GLU A 52 1.00 -6.81 1.29
C GLU A 52 0.05 -6.04 2.22
N ALA A 53 -0.16 -4.74 2.00
CA ALA A 53 -1.13 -3.94 2.77
C ALA A 53 -2.57 -4.47 2.60
N VAL A 54 -2.96 -4.83 1.37
CA VAL A 54 -4.27 -5.45 1.08
C VAL A 54 -4.39 -6.82 1.72
N GLN A 55 -3.37 -7.68 1.61
CA GLN A 55 -3.33 -8.98 2.28
C GLN A 55 -3.48 -8.85 3.80
N ASN A 56 -2.75 -7.90 4.41
CA ASN A 56 -2.83 -7.63 5.84
C ASN A 56 -4.22 -7.13 6.25
N ALA A 57 -4.88 -6.30 5.44
CA ALA A 57 -6.24 -5.87 5.72
C ALA A 57 -7.20 -7.06 5.76
N ILE A 58 -7.13 -7.96 4.77
CA ILE A 58 -7.96 -9.17 4.74
C ILE A 58 -7.68 -10.04 5.98
N GLN A 59 -6.40 -10.33 6.27
CA GLN A 59 -6.01 -11.26 7.33
C GLN A 59 -6.27 -10.73 8.74
N TYR A 60 -5.97 -9.45 9.00
CA TYR A 60 -5.94 -8.90 10.36
C TYR A 60 -7.12 -7.97 10.66
N LEU A 61 -7.77 -7.38 9.66
CA LEU A 61 -8.98 -6.57 9.84
C LEU A 61 -10.26 -7.36 9.54
N ASN A 62 -10.14 -8.59 9.03
CA ASN A 62 -11.26 -9.47 8.72
C ASN A 62 -12.29 -8.82 7.76
N VAL A 63 -11.78 -8.13 6.74
CA VAL A 63 -12.58 -7.53 5.65
C VAL A 63 -12.57 -8.42 4.41
N THR A 64 -13.56 -8.26 3.54
CA THR A 64 -13.59 -9.00 2.27
C THR A 64 -12.50 -8.51 1.31
N VAL A 65 -12.23 -9.29 0.25
CA VAL A 65 -11.29 -8.89 -0.81
C VAL A 65 -11.73 -7.59 -1.47
N GLU A 66 -13.01 -7.45 -1.78
CA GLU A 66 -13.58 -6.25 -2.42
C GLU A 66 -13.42 -5.02 -1.53
N GLU A 67 -13.65 -5.17 -0.23
CA GLU A 67 -13.49 -4.11 0.76
C GLU A 67 -12.02 -3.69 0.87
N ALA A 68 -11.08 -4.64 0.99
CA ALA A 68 -9.66 -4.36 1.05
C ALA A 68 -9.12 -3.70 -0.23
N VAL A 69 -9.56 -4.15 -1.41
CA VAL A 69 -9.23 -3.52 -2.70
C VAL A 69 -9.79 -2.11 -2.77
N SER A 70 -11.03 -1.88 -2.31
CA SER A 70 -11.63 -0.54 -2.24
C SER A 70 -10.85 0.40 -1.33
N MET A 71 -10.33 -0.10 -0.20
CA MET A 71 -9.45 0.65 0.71
C MET A 71 -8.13 1.07 0.05
N ALA A 72 -7.61 0.31 -0.91
CA ALA A 72 -6.39 0.62 -1.65
C ALA A 72 -6.64 1.43 -2.95
N THR A 73 -7.89 1.57 -3.40
CA THR A 73 -8.22 2.15 -4.71
C THR A 73 -9.30 3.24 -4.61
N LEU A 74 -10.58 2.88 -4.68
CA LEU A 74 -11.71 3.81 -4.73
C LEU A 74 -11.74 4.79 -3.56
N ARG A 75 -11.44 4.32 -2.34
CA ARG A 75 -11.44 5.19 -1.15
C ARG A 75 -10.31 6.22 -1.20
N VAL A 76 -9.15 5.82 -1.71
CA VAL A 76 -8.02 6.74 -1.94
C VAL A 76 -8.42 7.77 -2.99
N ALA A 77 -8.98 7.33 -4.13
CA ALA A 77 -9.44 8.23 -5.19
C ALA A 77 -10.46 9.26 -4.67
N LYS A 78 -11.42 8.83 -3.85
CA LYS A 78 -12.37 9.74 -3.19
C LYS A 78 -11.68 10.70 -2.22
N ALA A 79 -10.73 10.21 -1.42
CA ALA A 79 -10.00 11.04 -0.45
C ALA A 79 -9.22 12.18 -1.12
N ILE A 80 -8.68 11.94 -2.32
CA ILE A 80 -7.94 12.93 -3.11
C ILE A 80 -8.80 13.61 -4.20
N LYS A 81 -10.12 13.37 -4.22
CA LYS A 81 -11.10 13.94 -5.17
C LYS A 81 -10.83 13.60 -6.66
N MET A 82 -10.26 12.43 -6.91
CA MET A 82 -9.97 11.88 -8.24
C MET A 82 -10.86 10.66 -8.58
N ASP A 83 -11.93 10.42 -7.84
CA ASP A 83 -12.88 9.33 -8.11
C ASP A 83 -13.71 9.52 -9.39
N HIS A 84 -13.55 10.64 -10.10
CA HIS A 84 -14.13 10.87 -11.41
C HIS A 84 -13.32 10.24 -12.55
N ASN A 85 -12.05 9.88 -12.33
CA ASN A 85 -11.17 9.28 -13.33
C ASN A 85 -10.26 8.16 -12.81
N LEU A 86 -10.26 7.85 -11.51
CA LEU A 86 -9.46 6.78 -10.88
C LEU A 86 -10.26 5.93 -9.91
N GLY A 87 -9.69 4.77 -9.55
CA GLY A 87 -10.18 3.93 -8.45
C GLY A 87 -11.31 2.96 -8.80
N ALA A 88 -11.69 2.86 -10.08
CA ALA A 88 -12.68 1.92 -10.56
C ALA A 88 -12.36 1.43 -11.98
N ILE A 89 -12.81 0.22 -12.31
CA ILE A 89 -12.81 -0.30 -13.68
C ILE A 89 -14.08 0.21 -14.37
N LYS A 90 -13.94 1.29 -15.15
CA LYS A 90 -15.08 1.98 -15.79
C LYS A 90 -14.67 2.59 -17.12
N VAL A 91 -15.60 2.66 -18.07
CA VAL A 91 -15.39 3.35 -19.36
C VAL A 91 -14.98 4.80 -19.12
N GLY A 92 -13.93 5.25 -19.81
CA GLY A 92 -13.35 6.58 -19.68
C GLY A 92 -12.29 6.72 -18.59
N TYR A 93 -11.97 5.65 -17.85
CA TYR A 93 -10.90 5.64 -16.84
C TYR A 93 -9.61 5.06 -17.47
N PRO A 94 -8.42 5.36 -16.94
CA PRO A 94 -7.18 4.78 -17.40
C PRO A 94 -7.24 3.26 -17.41
N ALA A 95 -6.74 2.64 -18.48
CA ALA A 95 -6.58 1.20 -18.60
C ALA A 95 -5.35 0.74 -17.80
N SER A 96 -5.40 0.92 -16.47
CA SER A 96 -4.37 0.52 -15.52
C SER A 96 -4.99 -0.40 -14.48
N PHE A 97 -4.51 -1.63 -14.44
CA PHE A 97 -5.08 -2.69 -13.64
C PHE A 97 -3.98 -3.43 -12.88
N ILE A 98 -4.41 -4.12 -11.82
CA ILE A 98 -3.61 -5.15 -11.16
C ILE A 98 -4.34 -6.48 -11.28
N LYS A 99 -3.63 -7.50 -11.75
CA LYS A 99 -4.08 -8.89 -11.74
C LYS A 99 -3.34 -9.59 -10.62
N PHE A 100 -4.03 -10.41 -9.83
CA PHE A 100 -3.41 -11.16 -8.73
C PHE A 100 -4.03 -12.56 -8.59
N SER A 101 -3.26 -13.51 -8.04
CA SER A 101 -3.73 -14.84 -7.66
C SER A 101 -4.63 -14.77 -6.42
N ASN A 102 -5.44 -15.81 -6.18
CA ASN A 102 -6.36 -15.85 -5.02
C ASN A 102 -5.64 -15.70 -3.66
N ASP A 103 -4.37 -16.09 -3.58
CA ASP A 103 -3.53 -15.94 -2.39
C ASP A 103 -2.65 -14.67 -2.41
N PHE A 104 -2.80 -13.83 -3.44
CA PHE A 104 -2.07 -12.58 -3.67
C PHE A 104 -0.54 -12.74 -3.76
N LYS A 105 -0.01 -13.97 -3.88
CA LYS A 105 1.44 -14.21 -4.02
C LYS A 105 1.97 -13.89 -5.41
N GLN A 106 1.14 -14.03 -6.43
CA GLN A 106 1.46 -13.63 -7.79
C GLN A 106 0.60 -12.42 -8.14
N TYR A 107 1.24 -11.38 -8.64
CA TYR A 107 0.54 -10.20 -9.13
C TYR A 107 1.30 -9.54 -10.26
N GLU A 108 0.56 -8.85 -11.12
CA GLU A 108 1.08 -8.18 -12.31
C GLU A 108 0.35 -6.85 -12.50
N THR A 109 1.12 -5.79 -12.75
CA THR A 109 0.58 -4.49 -13.17
C THR A 109 0.40 -4.49 -14.68
N MET A 110 -0.82 -4.23 -15.14
CA MET A 110 -1.16 -4.15 -16.56
C MET A 110 -1.51 -2.70 -16.90
N ILE A 111 -0.69 -2.05 -17.74
CA ILE A 111 -0.91 -0.68 -18.21
C ILE A 111 -0.98 -0.74 -19.73
N PHE A 112 -2.04 -0.17 -20.30
CA PHE A 112 -2.30 -0.14 -21.75
C PHE A 112 -2.27 1.28 -22.30
#